data_AF-A0A2J6H1V4-F1
#
_entry.id   AF-A0A2J6H1V4-F1
#
_cell.length_a   1.000
_cell.length_b   1.000
_cell.length_c   1.000
_cell.angle_alpha   90.00
_cell.angle_beta   90.00
_cell.angle_gamma   90.00
#
_symmetry.space_group_name_H-M   'P 1'
#
loop_
_entity.id
_entity.type
_entity.pdbx_description
1 polymer ?
#
loop_
_entity_poly.entity_id
_entity_poly.type
_entity_poly.pdbx_seq_one_letter_code
_entity_poly.pdbx_strand_id
1 'polypeptide(L)'
;MASVDWTGYLAQGGTVFVWGILLIVGVIVLLGGGGWMVWSARQRKKYTLTVPIRLPRENNRVILSELAKGYLDVKRGSIIIKRKGRKPVASRPIDPKIWMQGQSVVEAIQAGPEDFIICLADSYKLVKDKDGKTYGLLDIIADIGKRKVWKTYYEREAKKAFTITDWANDHRFAIEMSILLVSMFIGFAILWTKV
;
A
#
# COMPACT_ATOMS: atom_id res chain seq x y z
N MET A 1 -38.02 57.48 25.44
CA MET A 1 -36.87 56.68 24.98
C MET A 1 -37.18 55.22 25.30
N ALA A 2 -37.43 54.39 24.29
CA ALA A 2 -37.70 52.97 24.48
C ALA A 2 -36.37 52.19 24.56
N SER A 3 -36.14 51.46 25.64
CA SER A 3 -34.99 50.58 25.81
C SER A 3 -35.17 49.33 24.94
N VAL A 4 -34.27 49.13 23.98
CA VAL A 4 -34.22 47.91 23.16
C VAL A 4 -33.72 46.77 24.03
N ASP A 5 -34.54 45.74 24.19
CA ASP A 5 -34.23 44.57 25.01
C ASP A 5 -33.42 43.55 24.18
N TRP A 6 -32.09 43.63 24.30
CA TRP A 6 -31.13 42.81 23.55
C TRP A 6 -31.08 41.34 24.02
N THR A 7 -31.74 41.02 25.14
CA THR A 7 -31.71 39.69 25.75
C THR A 7 -32.47 38.65 24.92
N GLY A 8 -33.55 39.04 24.24
CA GLY A 8 -34.33 38.16 23.36
C GLY A 8 -33.59 37.72 22.08
N TYR A 9 -32.76 38.61 21.51
CA TYR A 9 -32.01 38.32 20.29
C TYR A 9 -30.81 37.39 20.53
N LEU A 10 -30.19 37.44 21.70
CA LEU A 10 -29.12 36.51 22.08
C LEU A 10 -29.66 35.09 22.38
N ALA A 11 -30.86 34.98 22.94
CA ALA A 11 -31.50 33.68 23.20
C ALA A 11 -31.95 32.96 21.91
N GLN A 12 -32.46 33.69 20.91
CA GLN A 12 -32.76 33.12 19.59
C GLN A 12 -31.51 32.88 18.73
N GLY A 13 -30.50 33.77 18.80
CA GLY A 13 -29.24 33.59 18.05
C GLY A 13 -28.39 32.43 18.55
N GLY A 14 -28.41 32.15 19.86
CA GLY A 14 -27.63 31.07 20.47
C GLY A 14 -28.04 29.68 20.01
N THR A 15 -29.34 29.43 19.82
CA THR A 15 -29.83 28.11 19.34
C THR A 15 -29.43 27.88 17.88
N VAL A 16 -29.61 28.87 17.01
CA VAL A 16 -29.20 28.78 15.59
C VAL A 16 -27.68 28.58 15.45
N PHE A 17 -26.88 29.27 16.27
CA PHE A 17 -25.42 29.13 16.29
C PHE A 17 -24.98 27.72 16.74
N VAL A 18 -25.60 27.17 17.79
CA VAL A 18 -25.32 25.81 18.29
C VAL A 18 -25.67 24.75 17.24
N TRP A 19 -26.82 24.88 16.56
CA TRP A 19 -27.20 23.98 15.47
C TRP A 19 -26.24 24.09 14.28
N GLY A 20 -25.79 25.30 13.94
CA GLY A 20 -24.79 25.53 12.88
C GLY A 20 -23.46 24.82 13.17
N ILE A 21 -22.95 24.93 14.39
CA ILE A 21 -21.71 24.25 14.81
C ILE A 21 -21.88 22.72 14.77
N LEU A 22 -22.99 22.21 15.29
CA LEU A 22 -23.27 20.76 15.27
C LEU A 22 -23.31 20.21 13.85
N LEU A 23 -23.88 20.96 12.90
CA LEU A 23 -23.94 20.56 11.49
C LEU A 23 -22.54 20.54 10.86
N ILE A 24 -21.71 21.56 11.12
CA ILE A 24 -20.33 21.62 10.63
C ILE A 24 -19.49 20.46 11.20
N VAL A 25 -19.58 20.21 12.50
CA VAL A 25 -18.88 19.08 13.15
C VAL A 25 -19.37 17.74 12.59
N GLY A 26 -20.68 17.59 12.37
CA GLY A 26 -21.26 16.40 11.75
C GLY A 26 -20.72 16.14 10.35
N VAL A 27 -20.58 17.18 9.53
CA VAL A 27 -19.99 17.09 8.18
C VAL A 27 -18.52 16.71 8.24
N ILE A 28 -17.74 17.28 9.16
CA ILE A 28 -16.32 16.96 9.32
C ILE A 28 -16.14 15.50 9.75
N VAL A 29 -16.95 15.02 10.69
CA VAL A 29 -16.91 13.62 11.15
C VAL A 29 -17.34 12.66 10.03
N LEU A 30 -18.34 13.02 9.23
CA LEU A 30 -18.78 12.21 8.09
C LEU A 30 -17.71 12.15 6.99
N LEU A 31 -17.09 13.28 6.64
CA LEU A 31 -16.04 13.33 5.62
C LEU A 31 -14.76 12.65 6.11
N GLY A 32 -14.35 12.90 7.35
CA GLY A 32 -13.18 12.27 7.96
C GLY A 32 -13.37 10.77 8.17
N GLY A 33 -14.51 10.36 8.74
CA GLY A 33 -14.86 8.96 8.96
C GLY A 33 -15.07 8.20 7.66
N GLY A 34 -15.80 8.78 6.70
CA GLY A 34 -16.00 8.22 5.37
C GLY A 34 -14.69 8.08 4.60
N GLY A 35 -13.84 9.12 4.61
CA GLY A 35 -12.52 9.10 4.02
C GLY A 35 -11.62 8.01 4.61
N TRP A 36 -11.61 7.88 5.95
CA TRP A 36 -10.85 6.84 6.65
C TRP A 36 -11.35 5.43 6.32
N MET A 37 -12.66 5.23 6.25
CA MET A 37 -13.25 3.92 5.94
C MET A 37 -12.92 3.49 4.50
N VAL A 38 -13.01 4.42 3.53
CA VAL A 38 -12.61 4.17 2.13
C VAL A 38 -11.11 3.88 2.03
N TRP A 39 -10.27 4.64 2.74
CA TRP A 39 -8.83 4.41 2.76
C TRP A 39 -8.47 3.05 3.37
N SER A 40 -9.08 2.69 4.49
CA SER A 40 -8.89 1.39 5.16
C SER A 40 -9.34 0.23 4.25
N ALA A 41 -10.49 0.36 3.59
CA ALA A 41 -10.96 -0.62 2.62
C ALA A 41 -9.99 -0.77 1.43
N ARG A 42 -9.44 0.33 0.91
CA ARG A 42 -8.41 0.30 -0.14
C ARG A 42 -7.14 -0.42 0.31
N GLN A 43 -6.68 -0.20 1.54
CA GLN A 43 -5.49 -0.90 2.07
C GLN A 43 -5.71 -2.41 2.21
N ARG A 44 -6.94 -2.85 2.52
CA ARG A 44 -7.28 -4.28 2.61
C ARG A 44 -7.27 -4.98 1.24
N LYS A 45 -7.70 -4.28 0.17
CA LYS A 45 -7.72 -4.82 -1.21
C LYS A 45 -6.34 -5.04 -1.82
N LYS A 46 -5.27 -4.44 -1.27
CA LYS A 46 -3.91 -4.60 -1.81
C LYS A 46 -3.39 -6.03 -1.70
N TYR A 47 -3.76 -6.76 -0.65
CA TYR A 47 -3.19 -8.07 -0.32
C TYR A 47 -3.96 -9.22 -0.97
N THR A 48 -3.84 -9.36 -2.28
CA THR A 48 -4.56 -10.38 -3.07
C THR A 48 -3.82 -11.72 -3.13
N LEU A 49 -2.52 -11.74 -2.88
CA LEU A 49 -1.71 -12.95 -3.01
C LEU A 49 -1.69 -13.74 -1.71
N THR A 50 -1.86 -15.05 -1.82
CA THR A 50 -1.60 -15.99 -0.73
C THR A 50 -0.16 -16.47 -0.86
N VAL A 51 0.64 -16.27 0.18
CA VAL A 51 2.07 -16.59 0.18
C VAL A 51 2.35 -17.67 1.21
N PRO A 52 2.35 -18.96 0.85
CA PRO A 52 2.87 -20.00 1.73
C PRO A 52 4.38 -19.80 1.92
N ILE A 53 4.77 -19.48 3.14
CA ILE A 53 6.16 -19.31 3.55
C ILE A 53 6.69 -20.66 4.03
N ARG A 54 7.71 -21.18 3.34
CA ARG A 54 8.43 -22.40 3.72
C ARG A 54 9.66 -22.02 4.55
N LEU A 55 9.85 -22.73 5.65
CA LEU A 55 11.00 -22.58 6.54
C LEU A 55 12.01 -23.71 6.27
N PRO A 56 13.25 -23.42 5.88
CA PRO A 56 14.31 -24.43 5.87
C PRO A 56 14.69 -24.75 7.32
N ARG A 57 14.60 -26.04 7.71
CA ARG A 57 15.14 -26.55 8.98
C ARG A 57 16.35 -27.44 8.72
N GLU A 58 17.28 -27.44 9.65
CA GLU A 58 18.53 -28.21 9.65
C GLU A 58 18.35 -29.74 9.56
N ASN A 59 17.15 -30.28 9.78
CA ASN A 59 16.93 -31.72 9.95
C ASN A 59 16.19 -32.41 8.77
N ASN A 60 16.31 -31.92 7.52
CA ASN A 60 15.67 -32.50 6.31
C ASN A 60 14.14 -32.71 6.41
N ARG A 61 13.48 -32.06 7.36
CA ARG A 61 12.03 -32.08 7.55
C ARG A 61 11.48 -30.71 7.17
N VAL A 62 10.77 -30.64 6.05
CA VAL A 62 9.96 -29.49 5.68
C VAL A 62 8.71 -29.53 6.54
N ILE A 63 8.61 -28.69 7.59
CA ILE A 63 7.40 -28.61 8.42
C ILE A 63 7.01 -27.16 8.70
N LEU A 64 5.69 -26.94 8.59
CA LEU A 64 4.91 -25.72 8.82
C LEU A 64 5.15 -24.60 7.80
N SER A 65 4.34 -24.65 6.73
CA SER A 65 4.11 -23.49 5.88
C SER A 65 3.28 -22.45 6.65
N GLU A 66 3.86 -21.29 6.95
CA GLU A 66 3.08 -20.16 7.45
C GLU A 66 2.35 -19.52 6.26
N LEU A 67 1.02 -19.36 6.36
CA LEU A 67 0.26 -18.63 5.36
C LEU A 67 0.39 -17.13 5.61
N ALA A 68 1.08 -16.44 4.73
CA ALA A 68 1.14 -14.99 4.70
C ALA A 68 0.27 -14.42 3.57
N LYS A 69 0.01 -13.12 3.64
CA LYS A 69 -0.62 -12.38 2.55
C LYS A 69 0.42 -11.53 1.84
N GLY A 70 0.40 -11.52 0.52
CA GLY A 70 1.33 -10.78 -0.32
C GLY A 70 0.61 -9.82 -1.27
N TYR A 71 1.37 -8.87 -1.80
CA TYR A 71 0.96 -8.13 -2.99
C TYR A 71 2.17 -7.82 -3.86
N LEU A 72 1.95 -7.75 -5.17
CA LEU A 72 2.98 -7.39 -6.12
C LEU A 72 3.09 -5.86 -6.18
N ASP A 73 4.24 -5.33 -5.81
CA ASP A 73 4.59 -3.94 -6.10
C ASP A 73 5.16 -3.87 -7.52
N VAL A 74 4.32 -3.46 -8.48
CA VAL A 74 4.68 -3.36 -9.90
C VAL A 74 5.82 -2.36 -10.13
N LYS A 75 5.91 -1.31 -9.30
CA LYS A 75 6.97 -0.31 -9.44
C LYS A 75 8.34 -0.89 -9.04
N ARG A 76 8.37 -1.70 -7.98
CA ARG A 76 9.60 -2.30 -7.45
C ARG A 76 9.93 -3.69 -8.03
N GLY A 77 8.95 -4.33 -8.67
CA GLY A 77 9.04 -5.73 -9.09
C GLY A 77 9.20 -6.70 -7.92
N SER A 78 8.79 -6.32 -6.71
CA SER A 78 8.95 -7.14 -5.50
C SER A 78 7.59 -7.55 -4.97
N ILE A 79 7.50 -8.74 -4.36
CA ILE A 79 6.32 -9.15 -3.62
C ILE A 79 6.48 -8.70 -2.17
N ILE A 80 5.58 -7.86 -1.70
CA ILE A 80 5.56 -7.42 -0.31
C ILE A 80 4.75 -8.42 0.49
N ILE A 81 5.43 -9.16 1.36
CA ILE A 81 4.88 -10.23 2.17
C ILE A 81 4.55 -9.69 3.56
N LYS A 82 3.30 -9.89 4.00
CA LYS A 82 2.80 -9.49 5.30
C LYS A 82 2.38 -10.73 6.10
N ARG A 83 3.16 -11.01 7.15
CA ARG A 83 2.85 -12.03 8.16
C ARG A 83 1.94 -11.47 9.25
N LYS A 84 1.24 -12.35 9.97
CA LYS A 84 0.40 -11.96 11.11
C LYS A 84 1.29 -11.42 12.24
N GLY A 85 1.03 -10.19 12.69
CA GLY A 85 1.79 -9.57 13.80
C GLY A 85 3.20 -9.09 13.45
N ARG A 86 3.59 -9.08 12.16
CA ARG A 86 4.91 -8.56 11.72
C ARG A 86 4.75 -7.43 10.71
N LYS A 87 5.80 -6.61 10.60
CA LYS A 87 5.90 -5.58 9.56
C LYS A 87 5.92 -6.24 8.17
N PRO A 88 5.33 -5.60 7.14
CA PRO A 88 5.44 -6.07 5.77
C PRO A 88 6.89 -5.98 5.29
N VAL A 89 7.37 -7.04 4.64
CA VAL A 89 8.75 -7.16 4.16
C VAL A 89 8.71 -7.36 2.65
N ALA A 90 9.53 -6.62 1.92
CA ALA A 90 9.66 -6.80 0.48
C ALA A 90 10.56 -8.01 0.18
N SER A 91 10.10 -8.91 -0.68
CA SER A 91 10.94 -9.96 -1.24
C SER A 91 12.02 -9.37 -2.13
N ARG A 92 12.97 -10.22 -2.52
CA ARG A 92 13.85 -9.88 -3.64
C ARG A 92 13.01 -9.58 -4.89
N PRO A 93 13.47 -8.67 -5.75
CA PRO A 93 12.80 -8.35 -6.99
C PRO A 93 12.76 -9.56 -7.94
N ILE A 94 11.62 -9.76 -8.59
CA ILE A 94 11.34 -10.91 -9.44
C ILE A 94 10.58 -10.50 -10.71
N ASP A 95 10.60 -11.36 -11.72
CA ASP A 95 9.72 -11.24 -12.88
C ASP A 95 8.34 -11.89 -12.61
N PRO A 96 7.26 -11.12 -12.39
CA PRO A 96 5.97 -11.67 -12.03
C PRO A 96 5.39 -12.61 -13.09
N LYS A 97 5.77 -12.44 -14.38
CA LYS A 97 5.28 -13.32 -15.45
C LYS A 97 5.76 -14.76 -15.27
N ILE A 98 7.00 -14.92 -14.82
CA ILE A 98 7.64 -16.22 -14.65
C ILE A 98 7.16 -16.88 -13.36
N TRP A 99 7.12 -16.12 -12.27
CA TRP A 99 6.96 -16.66 -10.92
C TRP A 99 5.50 -16.74 -10.44
N MET A 100 4.59 -15.92 -10.97
CA MET A 100 3.18 -15.97 -10.59
C MET A 100 2.33 -16.83 -11.53
N GLN A 101 2.71 -16.95 -12.80
CA GLN A 101 1.99 -17.76 -13.82
C GLN A 101 0.47 -17.52 -13.87
N GLY A 102 0.00 -16.30 -13.54
CA GLY A 102 -1.42 -15.97 -13.46
C GLY A 102 -2.17 -16.49 -12.22
N GLN A 103 -1.48 -17.16 -11.30
CA GLN A 103 -2.03 -17.63 -10.04
C GLN A 103 -1.97 -16.55 -8.95
N SER A 104 -2.93 -16.62 -8.02
CA SER A 104 -2.95 -15.77 -6.81
C SER A 104 -2.12 -16.35 -5.66
N VAL A 105 -1.34 -17.40 -5.93
CA VAL A 105 -0.51 -18.09 -4.94
C VAL A 105 0.93 -17.99 -5.36
N VAL A 106 1.81 -17.58 -4.44
CA VAL A 106 3.24 -17.49 -4.69
C VAL A 106 4.00 -18.09 -3.53
N GLU A 107 4.82 -19.10 -3.78
CA GLU A 107 5.62 -19.71 -2.73
C GLU A 107 6.84 -18.87 -2.39
N ALA A 108 7.15 -18.77 -1.10
CA ALA A 108 8.33 -18.06 -0.62
C ALA A 108 9.11 -18.94 0.36
N ILE A 109 10.43 -18.98 0.21
CA ILE A 109 11.35 -19.58 1.17
C ILE A 109 11.90 -18.47 2.05
N GLN A 110 11.79 -18.63 3.36
CA GLN A 110 12.38 -17.71 4.32
C GLN A 110 13.88 -18.03 4.49
N ALA A 111 14.75 -17.19 3.91
CA ALA A 111 16.20 -17.32 4.05
C ALA A 111 16.71 -16.66 5.34
N GLY A 112 16.04 -15.60 5.80
CA GLY A 112 16.35 -14.90 7.04
C GLY A 112 15.09 -14.34 7.72
N PRO A 113 15.21 -13.69 8.89
CA PRO A 113 14.05 -13.11 9.59
C PRO A 113 13.23 -12.12 8.74
N GLU A 114 13.91 -11.42 7.83
CA GLU A 114 13.36 -10.40 6.92
C GLU A 114 13.80 -10.62 5.46
N ASP A 115 14.29 -11.80 5.10
CA ASP A 115 14.68 -12.12 3.72
C ASP A 115 13.85 -13.28 3.20
N PHE A 116 13.13 -13.02 2.10
CA PHE A 116 12.25 -13.97 1.44
C PHE A 116 12.67 -14.12 -0.02
N ILE A 117 12.87 -15.37 -0.40
CA ILE A 117 13.20 -15.77 -1.76
C ILE A 117 11.94 -16.40 -2.35
N ILE A 118 11.44 -15.84 -3.45
CA ILE A 118 10.30 -16.39 -4.15
C ILE A 118 10.76 -17.63 -4.94
N CYS A 119 9.99 -18.70 -4.87
CA CYS A 119 10.27 -19.96 -5.56
C CYS A 119 9.03 -20.43 -6.33
N LEU A 120 9.26 -21.35 -7.28
CA LEU A 120 8.17 -22.05 -7.94
C LEU A 120 7.62 -23.10 -6.96
N ALA A 121 6.35 -23.45 -7.10
CA ALA A 121 5.75 -24.54 -6.36
C ALA A 121 6.46 -25.89 -6.64
N ASP A 122 7.07 -26.04 -7.81
CA ASP A 122 7.81 -27.26 -8.17
C ASP A 122 9.24 -27.31 -7.59
N SER A 123 9.70 -26.23 -6.93
CA SER A 123 11.05 -26.15 -6.32
C SER A 123 11.19 -27.04 -5.06
N TYR A 124 10.16 -27.81 -4.71
CA TYR A 124 10.22 -28.83 -3.66
C TYR A 124 9.70 -30.18 -4.20
N LYS A 125 10.44 -31.26 -3.96
CA LYS A 125 10.01 -32.63 -4.26
C LYS A 125 9.99 -33.44 -2.98
N LEU A 126 8.83 -34.01 -2.65
CA LEU A 126 8.73 -34.98 -1.56
C LEU A 126 9.15 -36.35 -2.11
N VAL A 127 10.25 -36.89 -1.59
CA VAL A 127 10.75 -38.22 -1.94
C VAL A 127 10.46 -39.15 -0.77
N LYS A 128 9.84 -40.31 -1.06
CA LYS A 128 9.66 -41.36 -0.05
C LYS A 128 10.89 -42.27 -0.08
N ASP A 129 11.48 -42.47 1.08
CA ASP A 129 12.54 -43.46 1.26
C ASP A 129 11.96 -44.87 1.33
N LYS A 130 12.82 -45.89 1.21
CA LYS A 130 12.45 -47.31 1.27
C LYS A 130 11.76 -47.68 2.59
N ASP A 131 12.06 -46.94 3.65
CA ASP A 131 11.44 -47.08 4.98
C ASP A 131 10.05 -46.42 5.09
N GLY A 132 9.49 -45.90 3.99
CA GLY A 132 8.22 -45.18 3.97
C GLY A 132 8.28 -43.77 4.58
N LYS A 133 9.44 -43.36 5.11
CA LYS A 133 9.68 -42.01 5.61
C LYS A 133 9.74 -41.04 4.44
N THR A 134 8.99 -39.95 4.55
CA THR A 134 8.95 -38.89 3.53
C THR A 134 10.01 -37.85 3.85
N TYR A 135 10.93 -37.63 2.91
CA TYR A 135 11.97 -36.62 2.97
C TYR A 135 11.65 -35.52 1.95
N GLY A 136 11.82 -34.26 2.36
CA GLY A 136 11.72 -33.14 1.43
C GLY A 136 13.06 -32.93 0.76
N LEU A 137 13.14 -33.23 -0.54
CA LEU A 137 14.27 -32.85 -1.37
C LEU A 137 13.97 -31.45 -1.93
N LEU A 138 14.80 -30.50 -1.54
CA LEU A 138 14.58 -29.08 -1.82
C LEU A 138 15.52 -28.71 -2.96
N ASP A 139 15.01 -28.80 -4.19
CA ASP A 139 15.71 -28.38 -5.40
C ASP A 139 15.34 -26.93 -5.68
N ILE A 140 16.10 -26.01 -5.07
CA ILE A 140 15.81 -24.58 -5.10
C ILE A 140 16.07 -24.05 -6.52
N ILE A 141 15.04 -24.11 -7.36
CA ILE A 141 14.94 -23.27 -8.55
C ILE A 141 14.44 -21.91 -8.06
N ALA A 142 15.38 -21.02 -7.75
CA ALA A 142 15.11 -19.63 -7.36
C ALA A 142 15.92 -18.67 -8.22
N ASP A 143 15.42 -17.45 -8.42
CA ASP A 143 16.19 -16.39 -9.09
C ASP A 143 17.30 -15.90 -8.15
N ILE A 144 18.53 -16.36 -8.39
CA ILE A 144 19.71 -15.96 -7.59
C ILE A 144 20.28 -14.60 -8.07
N GLY A 145 19.53 -13.83 -8.87
CA GLY A 145 19.76 -12.39 -9.01
C GLY A 145 20.93 -11.94 -9.89
N LYS A 146 21.62 -12.83 -10.63
CA LYS A 146 22.68 -12.42 -11.58
C LYS A 146 22.16 -11.93 -12.94
N ARG A 147 20.92 -11.45 -13.05
CA ARG A 147 20.36 -10.98 -14.33
C ARG A 147 20.70 -9.52 -14.60
N LYS A 148 21.62 -9.28 -15.53
CA LYS A 148 21.99 -7.94 -16.07
C LYS A 148 20.76 -7.14 -16.52
N VAL A 149 19.74 -7.82 -17.05
CA VAL A 149 18.45 -7.25 -17.50
C VAL A 149 17.67 -6.60 -16.35
N TRP A 150 17.68 -7.22 -15.16
CA TRP A 150 16.99 -6.67 -14.00
C TRP A 150 17.72 -5.45 -13.44
N LYS A 151 19.05 -5.47 -13.37
CA LYS A 151 19.84 -4.29 -13.01
C LYS A 151 19.52 -3.11 -13.94
N THR A 152 19.44 -3.35 -15.25
CA THR A 152 19.08 -2.32 -16.23
C THR A 152 17.64 -1.82 -16.04
N TYR A 153 16.69 -2.70 -15.73
CA TYR A 153 15.30 -2.33 -15.44
C TYR A 153 15.18 -1.51 -14.15
N TYR A 154 15.82 -1.97 -13.06
CA TYR A 154 15.87 -1.27 -11.78
C TYR A 154 16.57 0.08 -11.91
N GLU A 155 17.69 0.18 -12.61
CA GLU A 155 18.37 1.46 -12.86
C GLU A 155 17.48 2.42 -13.67
N ARG A 156 16.72 1.91 -14.65
CA ARG A 156 15.79 2.73 -15.45
C ARG A 156 14.62 3.23 -14.61
N GLU A 157 14.02 2.37 -13.79
CA GLU A 157 12.89 2.75 -12.94
C GLU A 157 13.34 3.58 -11.73
N ALA A 158 14.51 3.32 -11.16
CA ALA A 158 15.10 4.15 -10.10
C ALA A 158 15.41 5.56 -10.64
N LYS A 159 15.98 5.68 -11.84
CA LYS A 159 16.20 6.99 -12.47
C LYS A 159 14.90 7.77 -12.69
N LYS A 160 13.81 7.08 -13.05
CA LYS A 160 12.46 7.69 -13.14
C LYS A 160 11.91 8.09 -11.78
N ALA A 161 12.04 7.23 -10.77
CA ALA A 161 11.52 7.50 -9.43
C ALA A 161 12.17 8.71 -8.74
N PHE A 162 13.41 9.06 -9.07
CA PHE A 162 14.12 10.22 -8.53
C PHE A 162 14.08 11.46 -9.42
N THR A 163 13.38 11.43 -10.57
CA THR A 163 13.27 12.61 -11.43
C THR A 163 12.13 13.51 -10.97
N ILE A 164 12.40 14.83 -10.90
CA ILE A 164 11.41 15.87 -10.56
C ILE A 164 10.19 15.82 -11.49
N THR A 165 10.36 15.36 -12.72
CA THR A 165 9.28 15.17 -13.69
C THR A 165 8.25 14.14 -13.24
N ASP A 166 8.64 13.03 -12.64
CA ASP A 166 7.69 12.00 -12.17
C ASP A 166 6.94 12.49 -10.92
N TRP A 167 7.64 13.18 -10.01
CA TRP A 167 6.99 13.85 -8.88
C TRP A 167 5.97 14.91 -9.35
N ALA A 168 6.34 15.73 -10.34
CA ALA A 168 5.45 16.75 -10.91
C ALA A 168 4.25 16.13 -11.64
N ASN A 169 4.43 15.00 -12.32
CA ASN A 169 3.34 14.26 -12.95
C ASN A 169 2.37 13.66 -11.92
N ASP A 170 2.89 13.03 -10.86
CA ASP A 170 2.07 12.47 -9.79
C ASP A 170 1.29 13.56 -9.02
N HIS A 171 1.84 14.78 -8.94
CA HIS A 171 1.22 15.93 -8.25
C HIS A 171 0.58 16.95 -9.20
N ARG A 172 0.46 16.62 -10.49
CA ARG A 172 0.00 17.56 -11.52
C ARG A 172 -1.34 18.18 -11.17
N PHE A 173 -2.29 17.35 -10.72
CA PHE A 173 -3.62 17.81 -10.31
C PHE A 173 -3.57 18.81 -9.13
N ALA A 174 -2.69 18.57 -8.15
CA ALA A 174 -2.54 19.46 -7.00
C ALA A 174 -1.93 20.80 -7.42
N ILE A 175 -0.95 20.79 -8.31
CA ILE A 175 -0.34 22.01 -8.87
C ILE A 175 -1.37 22.80 -9.67
N GLU A 176 -2.13 22.15 -10.54
CA GLU A 176 -3.20 22.78 -11.33
C GLU A 176 -4.26 23.45 -10.44
N MET A 177 -4.73 22.76 -9.38
CA MET A 177 -5.66 23.33 -8.41
C MET A 177 -5.08 24.52 -7.63
N SER A 178 -3.79 24.48 -7.31
CA SER A 178 -3.10 25.57 -6.60
C SER A 178 -3.06 26.84 -7.46
N ILE A 179 -2.75 26.69 -8.75
CA ILE A 179 -2.74 27.80 -9.71
C ILE A 179 -4.15 28.40 -9.86
N LEU A 180 -5.18 27.55 -9.94
CA LEU A 180 -6.58 27.98 -10.03
C LEU A 180 -7.00 28.80 -8.81
N LEU A 181 -6.65 28.35 -7.60
CA LEU A 181 -6.93 29.08 -6.36
C LEU A 181 -6.24 30.45 -6.32
N VAL A 182 -4.95 30.51 -6.68
CA VAL A 182 -4.21 31.78 -6.73
C VAL A 182 -4.82 32.74 -7.76
N SER A 183 -5.19 32.23 -8.94
CA SER A 183 -5.91 32.99 -9.97
C SER A 183 -7.21 33.60 -9.44
N MET A 184 -8.02 32.82 -8.72
CA MET A 184 -9.27 33.32 -8.14
C MET A 184 -9.01 34.41 -7.10
N PHE A 185 -8.00 34.24 -6.23
CA PHE A 185 -7.64 35.24 -5.23
C PHE A 185 -7.20 36.57 -5.85
N ILE A 186 -6.41 36.53 -6.93
CA ILE A 186 -6.01 37.72 -7.67
C ILE A 186 -7.24 38.43 -8.25
N GLY A 187 -8.18 37.68 -8.83
CA GLY A 187 -9.43 38.22 -9.35
C GLY A 187 -10.27 38.93 -8.28
N PHE A 188 -10.40 38.33 -7.09
CA PHE A 188 -11.09 38.95 -5.95
C PHE A 188 -10.37 40.21 -5.45
N ALA A 189 -9.05 40.20 -5.37
CA ALA A 189 -8.27 41.36 -4.92
C ALA A 189 -8.42 42.57 -5.87
N ILE A 190 -8.44 42.33 -7.19
CA ILE A 190 -8.69 43.38 -8.20
C ILE A 190 -10.11 43.93 -8.08
N LEU A 191 -11.10 43.08 -7.85
CA LEU A 191 -12.48 43.52 -7.63
C LEU A 191 -12.60 44.39 -6.37
N TRP A 192 -11.94 43.99 -5.28
CA TRP A 192 -11.98 44.73 -4.02
C TRP A 192 -11.33 46.11 -4.13
N THR A 193 -10.24 46.24 -4.88
CA THR A 193 -9.55 47.54 -5.04
C THR A 193 -10.32 48.56 -5.89
N LYS A 194 -11.39 48.14 -6.59
CA LYS A 194 -12.24 49.03 -7.39
C LYS A 194 -13.55 49.43 -6.71
N VAL A 195 -13.92 48.76 -5.62
CA VAL A 195 -15.11 49.08 -4.80
C VAL A 195 -14.67 49.96 -3.64
#